data_AF-A0A2E2WKX5-F1
#
_entry.id   AF-A0A2E2WKX5-F1
#
_cell.length_a   1.000
_cell.length_b   1.000
_cell.length_c   1.000
_cell.angle_alpha   90.00
_cell.angle_beta   90.00
_cell.angle_gamma   90.00
#
_symmetry.space_group_name_H-M   'P 1'
#
loop_
_entity.id
_entity.type
_entity.pdbx_description
1 polymer ?
#
loop_
_entity_poly.entity_id
_entity_poly.type
_entity_poly.pdbx_seq_one_letter_code
_entity_poly.pdbx_strand_id
1 'polypeptide(L)'
;MTQIGIIDANDFVSVLKENSNLNILDIRTAIEFENLSLDYPVTHTPLHEINVKEHPKTDKETYILCKAGPRAFKLAEALATNGHENLIVIDGGMISCKSCGAAVKESNTPAPMEEIMQAVQSSFQKFMMDNS
;
A
#
# COMPACT_ATOMS: atom_id res chain seq x y z
N MET A 1 16.98 -12.20 10.03
CA MET A 1 15.74 -12.08 9.23
C MET A 1 15.02 -10.85 9.74
N THR A 2 14.79 -9.86 8.89
CA THR A 2 13.96 -8.70 9.28
C THR A 2 12.53 -9.19 9.46
N GLN A 3 11.91 -8.84 10.59
CA GLN A 3 10.51 -9.15 10.85
C GLN A 3 9.62 -8.15 10.12
N ILE A 4 8.72 -8.63 9.26
CA ILE A 4 7.66 -7.82 8.67
C ILE A 4 6.50 -7.79 9.67
N GLY A 5 6.09 -6.58 10.08
CA GLY A 5 4.91 -6.38 10.90
C GLY A 5 3.63 -6.53 10.08
N ILE A 6 2.55 -6.95 10.73
CA ILE A 6 1.21 -6.97 10.14
C ILE A 6 0.29 -6.27 11.15
N ILE A 7 -0.52 -5.34 10.65
CA ILE A 7 -1.56 -4.65 11.41
C ILE A 7 -2.90 -4.88 10.73
N ASP A 8 -3.93 -5.27 11.48
CA ASP A 8 -5.29 -5.34 10.95
C ASP A 8 -5.81 -3.95 10.60
N ALA A 9 -6.62 -3.83 9.55
CA ALA A 9 -7.16 -2.55 9.12
C ALA A 9 -7.93 -1.81 10.22
N ASN A 10 -8.64 -2.51 11.12
CA ASN A 10 -9.36 -1.87 12.21
C ASN A 10 -8.41 -1.18 13.21
N ASP A 11 -7.32 -1.86 13.56
CA ASP A 11 -6.31 -1.32 14.47
C ASP A 11 -5.55 -0.19 13.78
N PHE A 12 -5.19 -0.34 12.51
CA PHE A 12 -4.58 0.72 11.71
C PHE A 12 -5.46 1.97 11.64
N VAL A 13 -6.77 1.83 11.39
CA VAL A 13 -7.69 2.96 11.35
C VAL A 13 -7.80 3.66 12.71
N SER A 14 -7.70 2.92 13.81
CA SER A 14 -7.66 3.51 15.15
C SER A 14 -6.41 4.35 15.35
N VAL A 15 -5.23 3.82 14.99
CA VAL A 15 -3.95 4.55 15.03
C VAL A 15 -3.98 5.78 14.10
N LEU A 16 -4.54 5.64 12.91
CA LEU A 16 -4.64 6.71 11.91
C LEU A 16 -5.53 7.88 12.38
N LYS A 17 -6.57 7.60 13.15
CA LYS A 17 -7.46 8.62 13.74
C LYS A 17 -6.79 9.38 14.89
N GLU A 18 -5.91 8.72 15.64
CA GLU A 18 -5.15 9.33 16.73
C GLU A 18 -3.93 10.12 16.23
N ASN A 19 -3.30 9.66 15.15
CA ASN A 19 -2.15 10.29 14.52
C ASN A 19 -2.31 10.31 13.00
N SER A 20 -2.60 11.48 12.44
CA SER A 20 -2.79 11.65 10.99
C SER A 20 -1.49 11.80 10.19
N ASN A 21 -0.32 11.71 10.83
CA ASN A 21 0.99 11.92 10.19
C ASN A 21 1.84 10.63 10.14
N LEU A 22 1.18 9.49 9.92
CA LEU A 22 1.85 8.21 9.72
C LEU A 22 2.55 8.18 8.36
N ASN A 23 3.68 7.46 8.29
CA ASN A 23 4.35 7.19 7.03
C ASN A 23 3.64 6.03 6.31
N ILE A 24 2.68 6.38 5.46
CA ILE A 24 1.87 5.43 4.69
C ILE A 24 2.35 5.43 3.24
N LEU A 25 2.67 4.24 2.73
CA LEU A 25 3.02 4.00 1.34
C LEU A 25 1.86 3.27 0.63
N ASP A 26 1.09 3.99 -0.17
CA ASP A 26 0.05 3.40 -1.01
C ASP A 26 0.65 2.93 -2.34
N ILE A 27 0.68 1.61 -2.53
CA ILE A 27 1.34 0.97 -3.68
C ILE A 27 0.36 0.53 -4.77
N ARG A 28 -0.91 0.93 -4.63
CA ARG A 28 -1.95 0.64 -5.61
C ARG A 28 -1.67 1.41 -6.90
N THR A 29 -2.28 0.98 -7.99
CA THR A 29 -2.14 1.68 -9.27
C THR A 29 -2.76 3.07 -9.20
N ALA A 30 -2.37 3.99 -10.10
CA ALA A 30 -2.95 5.33 -10.17
C ALA A 30 -4.48 5.28 -10.30
N ILE A 31 -5.00 4.40 -11.17
CA ILE A 31 -6.44 4.23 -11.34
C ILE A 31 -7.12 3.75 -10.04
N GLU A 32 -6.54 2.84 -9.25
CA GLU A 32 -7.10 2.46 -7.95
C GLU A 32 -7.13 3.64 -6.96
N PHE A 33 -6.08 4.47 -6.95
CA PHE A 33 -5.91 5.60 -6.04
C PHE A 33 -6.87 6.76 -6.37
N GLU A 34 -6.99 7.09 -7.65
CA GLU A 34 -7.90 8.13 -8.17
C GLU A 34 -9.37 7.76 -7.94
N ASN A 35 -9.71 6.47 -8.02
CA ASN A 35 -11.06 5.99 -7.74
C ASN A 35 -11.43 6.09 -6.25
N LEU A 36 -10.52 5.68 -5.37
CA LEU A 36 -10.72 5.64 -3.92
C LEU A 36 -9.36 5.72 -3.22
N SER A 37 -9.17 6.74 -2.38
CA SER A 37 -7.97 6.90 -1.54
C SER A 37 -8.32 7.29 -0.11
N LEU A 38 -7.38 7.12 0.81
CA LEU A 38 -7.49 7.65 2.16
C LEU A 38 -7.51 9.19 2.11
N ASP A 39 -8.37 9.83 2.91
CA ASP A 39 -8.35 11.28 3.11
C ASP A 39 -7.33 11.66 4.21
N TYR A 40 -6.10 11.18 4.02
CA TYR A 40 -4.97 11.39 4.91
C TYR A 40 -3.70 11.61 4.08
N PRO A 41 -2.65 12.22 4.64
CA PRO A 41 -1.33 12.26 4.01
C PRO A 41 -0.82 10.85 3.72
N VAL A 42 -0.51 10.57 2.46
CA VAL A 42 0.06 9.30 2.00
C VAL A 42 1.11 9.57 0.93
N THR A 43 2.13 8.74 0.89
CA THR A 43 3.02 8.65 -0.28
C THR A 43 2.41 7.63 -1.24
N HIS A 44 1.97 8.07 -2.41
CA HIS A 44 1.47 7.17 -3.45
C HIS A 44 2.59 6.86 -4.45
N THR A 45 2.90 5.58 -4.62
CA THR A 45 3.87 5.13 -5.62
C THR A 45 3.44 3.74 -6.09
N PRO A 46 2.88 3.61 -7.31
CA PRO A 46 2.45 2.32 -7.84
C PRO A 46 3.53 1.24 -7.72
N LEU A 47 3.13 0.02 -7.35
CA LEU A 47 4.06 -1.08 -7.07
C LEU A 47 5.13 -1.29 -8.16
N HIS A 48 4.75 -1.15 -9.43
CA HIS A 48 5.64 -1.37 -10.59
C HIS A 48 6.62 -0.22 -10.89
N GLU A 49 6.52 0.87 -10.13
CA GLU A 49 7.42 2.02 -10.20
C GLU A 49 8.44 1.99 -9.05
N ILE A 50 8.26 1.11 -8.06
CA ILE A 50 9.15 0.99 -6.91
C ILE A 50 10.39 0.18 -7.30
N ASN A 51 11.53 0.86 -7.39
CA ASN A 51 12.84 0.21 -7.45
C ASN A 51 13.29 -0.16 -6.03
N VAL A 52 13.20 -1.44 -5.70
CA VAL A 52 13.54 -1.97 -4.36
C VAL A 52 15.01 -1.73 -3.99
N LYS A 53 15.93 -1.71 -4.97
CA LYS A 53 17.37 -1.53 -4.72
C LYS A 53 17.74 -0.07 -4.42
N GLU A 54 16.94 0.86 -4.93
CA GLU A 54 17.16 2.31 -4.78
C GLU A 54 16.18 2.95 -3.79
N HIS A 55 15.27 2.15 -3.21
CA HIS A 55 14.29 2.66 -2.26
C HIS A 55 15.02 3.22 -1.02
N PRO A 56 14.67 4.43 -0.55
CA PRO A 56 15.35 5.04 0.57
C PRO A 56 15.08 4.25 1.86
N LYS A 57 16.14 4.05 2.66
CA LYS A 57 16.03 3.43 3.98
C LYS A 57 15.58 4.47 5.01
N THR A 58 14.79 4.02 5.98
CA THR A 58 14.32 4.85 7.09
C THR A 58 14.17 4.00 8.34
N ASP A 59 14.40 4.60 9.50
CA ASP A 59 14.17 3.96 10.80
C ASP A 59 12.72 4.11 11.27
N LYS A 60 11.89 4.87 10.54
CA LYS A 60 10.47 5.04 10.85
C LYS A 60 9.67 3.84 10.35
N GLU A 61 8.62 3.50 11.08
CA GLU A 61 7.61 2.56 10.60
C GLU A 61 7.04 3.00 9.25
N THR A 62 6.93 2.07 8.31
CA THR A 62 6.32 2.28 6.99
C THR A 62 5.12 1.38 6.85
N TYR A 63 3.93 1.98 6.81
CA TYR A 63 2.65 1.29 6.66
C TYR A 63 2.35 1.12 5.17
N ILE A 64 2.46 -0.10 4.66
CA ILE A 64 2.31 -0.40 3.24
C ILE A 64 0.85 -0.78 2.96
N LEU A 65 0.20 0.05 2.16
CA LEU A 65 -1.19 -0.10 1.78
C LEU A 65 -1.30 -0.64 0.35
N CYS A 66 -2.09 -1.69 0.16
CA CYS A 66 -2.59 -2.06 -1.15
C CYS A 66 -4.12 -2.26 -1.11
N LYS A 67 -4.72 -2.93 -2.10
CA LYS A 67 -6.17 -3.19 -2.09
C LYS A 67 -6.62 -4.08 -0.92
N ALA A 68 -5.89 -5.16 -0.65
CA ALA A 68 -6.33 -6.22 0.26
C ALA A 68 -5.22 -6.91 1.08
N GLY A 69 -3.97 -6.46 0.99
CA GLY A 69 -2.81 -7.04 1.71
C GLY A 69 -1.72 -7.70 0.82
N PRO A 70 -2.02 -8.65 -0.09
CA PRO A 70 -0.98 -9.50 -0.70
C PRO A 70 0.14 -8.78 -1.46
N ARG A 71 -0.20 -7.71 -2.21
CA ARG A 71 0.81 -6.91 -2.92
C ARG A 71 1.74 -6.17 -1.96
N ALA A 72 1.19 -5.67 -0.85
CA ALA A 72 1.96 -4.97 0.17
C ALA A 72 2.94 -5.93 0.86
N PHE A 73 2.50 -7.17 1.14
CA PHE A 73 3.37 -8.21 1.66
C PHE A 73 4.52 -8.55 0.70
N LYS A 74 4.23 -8.71 -0.60
CA LYS A 74 5.27 -8.99 -1.60
C LYS A 74 6.32 -7.88 -1.70
N LEU A 75 5.90 -6.62 -1.64
CA LEU A 75 6.84 -5.51 -1.59
C LEU A 75 7.65 -5.53 -0.28
N ALA A 76 7.00 -5.77 0.86
CA ALA A 76 7.67 -5.84 2.15
C ALA A 76 8.75 -6.93 2.18
N GLU A 77 8.48 -8.11 1.61
CA GLU A 77 9.48 -9.18 1.46
C GLU A 77 10.70 -8.73 0.63
N ALA A 78 10.45 -8.06 -0.50
CA ALA A 78 11.52 -7.57 -1.37
C ALA A 78 12.37 -6.48 -0.69
N LEU A 79 11.73 -5.52 -0.04
CA LEU A 79 12.40 -4.45 0.72
C LEU A 79 13.18 -5.01 1.92
N ALA A 80 12.60 -5.94 2.67
CA ALA A 80 13.27 -6.62 3.78
C ALA A 80 14.54 -7.35 3.31
N THR A 81 14.49 -8.01 2.15
CA THR A 81 15.65 -8.68 1.54
C THR A 81 16.76 -7.69 1.15
N ASN A 82 16.40 -6.43 0.85
CA ASN A 82 17.34 -5.33 0.58
C ASN A 82 17.74 -4.55 1.86
N GLY A 83 17.41 -5.09 3.03
CA GLY A 83 17.81 -4.55 4.33
C GLY A 83 17.06 -3.27 4.72
N HIS A 84 15.80 -3.15 4.31
CA HIS A 84 14.84 -2.25 4.95
C HIS A 84 14.30 -2.90 6.22
N GLU A 85 13.95 -2.08 7.20
CA GLU A 85 13.37 -2.47 8.49
C GLU A 85 12.06 -1.72 8.73
N ASN A 86 11.35 -2.05 9.82
CA ASN A 86 10.13 -1.36 10.25
C ASN A 86 9.02 -1.33 9.17
N LEU A 87 8.89 -2.40 8.39
CA LEU A 87 7.87 -2.55 7.36
C LEU A 87 6.61 -3.16 7.98
N ILE A 88 5.48 -2.48 7.84
CA ILE A 88 4.19 -2.92 8.39
C ILE A 88 3.18 -3.06 7.25
N VAL A 89 2.69 -4.28 7.04
CA VAL A 89 1.63 -4.55 6.06
C VAL A 89 0.29 -4.29 6.71
N ILE A 90 -0.55 -3.48 6.06
CA ILE A 90 -1.95 -3.30 6.46
C ILE A 90 -2.75 -4.47 5.89
N ASP A 91 -3.13 -5.41 6.76
CA ASP A 91 -3.98 -6.54 6.40
C ASP A 91 -5.40 -6.07 6.08
N GLY A 92 -6.04 -6.72 5.12
CA GLY A 92 -7.33 -6.30 4.59
C GLY A 92 -7.30 -5.03 3.70
N GLY A 93 -6.18 -4.29 3.69
CA GLY A 93 -5.88 -3.17 2.79
C GLY A 93 -6.96 -2.07 2.72
N MET A 94 -6.99 -1.34 1.61
CA MET A 94 -7.91 -0.22 1.40
C MET A 94 -9.39 -0.61 1.56
N ILE A 95 -9.77 -1.83 1.15
CA ILE A 95 -11.14 -2.34 1.30
C ILE A 95 -11.55 -2.31 2.78
N SER A 96 -10.69 -2.86 3.63
CA SER A 96 -11.00 -2.99 5.05
C SER A 96 -10.82 -1.66 5.78
N CYS A 97 -9.84 -0.83 5.39
CA CYS A 97 -9.74 0.54 5.92
C CYS A 97 -11.04 1.33 5.71
N LYS A 98 -11.64 1.24 4.51
CA LYS A 98 -12.93 1.86 4.23
C LYS A 98 -14.04 1.27 5.10
N SER A 99 -14.14 -0.06 5.22
CA SER A 99 -15.21 -0.68 6.03
C SER A 99 -15.07 -0.40 7.53
N CYS A 100 -13.84 -0.21 8.03
CA CYS A 100 -13.54 0.21 9.40
C CYS A 100 -13.74 1.72 9.64
N GLY A 101 -14.19 2.47 8.63
CA GLY A 101 -14.53 3.88 8.76
C GLY A 101 -13.33 4.82 8.78
N ALA A 102 -12.29 4.51 7.99
CA ALA A 102 -11.32 5.54 7.59
C ALA A 102 -12.02 6.64 6.79
N ALA A 103 -11.59 7.89 6.94
CA ALA A 103 -11.96 8.94 6.01
C ALA A 103 -11.35 8.66 4.62
N VAL A 104 -12.15 8.82 3.56
CA VAL A 104 -11.78 8.47 2.19
C VAL A 104 -12.22 9.54 1.20
N LYS A 105 -11.47 9.67 0.10
CA LYS A 105 -11.88 10.41 -1.10
C LYS A 105 -12.33 9.41 -2.14
N GLU A 106 -13.53 9.61 -2.68
CA GLU A 106 -14.12 8.77 -3.72
C GLU A 106 -14.39 9.60 -4.97
N SER A 107 -14.06 9.03 -6.13
CA SER A 107 -14.40 9.64 -7.41
C SER A 107 -15.92 9.59 -7.65
N ASN A 108 -16.49 10.70 -8.12
CA ASN A 108 -17.89 10.75 -8.58
C ASN A 108 -18.08 10.07 -9.95
N THR A 109 -16.98 9.76 -10.64
CA THR A 109 -16.95 9.08 -11.94
C THR A 109 -15.97 7.93 -11.85
N PRO A 110 -16.35 6.80 -11.25
CA PRO A 110 -15.44 5.69 -11.05
C PRO A 110 -15.05 5.05 -12.40
N ALA A 111 -13.80 4.67 -12.52
CA ALA A 111 -13.30 3.97 -13.70
C ALA A 111 -13.91 2.58 -13.82
N PRO A 112 -14.02 2.03 -15.04
CA PRO A 112 -14.51 0.68 -15.26
C PRO A 112 -13.66 -0.36 -14.53
N MET A 113 -14.33 -1.36 -13.93
CA MET A 113 -13.65 -2.41 -13.16
C MET A 113 -12.62 -3.19 -14.00
N GLU A 114 -12.88 -3.37 -15.29
CA GLU A 114 -11.99 -4.06 -16.21
C GLU A 114 -10.64 -3.33 -16.37
N GLU A 115 -10.66 -2.01 -16.53
CA GLU A 115 -9.45 -1.18 -16.62
C GLU A 115 -8.65 -1.22 -15.31
N ILE A 116 -9.35 -1.17 -14.16
CA ILE A 116 -8.72 -1.29 -12.84
C ILE A 116 -8.03 -2.66 -12.73
N MET A 117 -8.71 -3.73 -13.10
CA MET A 117 -8.15 -5.09 -13.02
C MET A 117 -6.95 -5.28 -13.94
N GLN A 118 -7.02 -4.76 -15.17
CA GLN A 118 -5.92 -4.80 -16.12
C GLN A 118 -4.70 -4.06 -15.57
N ALA A 119 -4.87 -2.84 -15.06
CA ALA A 119 -3.79 -2.07 -14.46
C ALA A 119 -3.16 -2.79 -13.26
N VAL A 120 -3.98 -3.35 -12.37
CA VAL A 120 -3.51 -4.12 -11.21
C VAL A 120 -2.67 -5.31 -11.64
N GLN A 121 -3.15 -6.08 -12.62
CA GLN A 121 -2.46 -7.27 -13.10
C GLN A 121 -1.13 -6.91 -13.76
N SER A 122 -1.11 -5.93 -14.66
CA SER A 122 0.11 -5.48 -15.33
C SER A 122 1.13 -4.92 -14.34
N SER A 123 0.68 -4.13 -13.36
CA SER A 123 1.55 -3.59 -12.32
C SER A 123 2.19 -4.72 -11.48
N PHE A 124 1.41 -5.71 -11.07
CA PHE A 124 1.94 -6.81 -10.27
C PHE A 124 2.90 -7.69 -11.08
N GLN A 125 2.54 -8.02 -12.32
CA GLN A 125 3.39 -8.83 -13.21
C GLN A 125 4.74 -8.16 -13.45
N LYS A 126 4.77 -6.87 -13.78
CA LYS A 126 6.01 -6.13 -13.99
C LYS A 126 6.88 -6.15 -12.73
N PHE A 127 6.31 -5.86 -11.56
CA PHE A 127 7.05 -5.91 -10.30
C PHE A 127 7.68 -7.29 -10.04
N MET A 128 6.93 -8.37 -10.31
CA MET A 128 7.45 -9.73 -10.13
C MET A 128 8.59 -10.05 -11.11
N MET A 129 8.55 -9.56 -12.35
CA MET A 129 9.63 -9.74 -13.33
C MET A 129 10.90 -8.97 -12.96
N ASP A 130 10.75 -7.76 -12.40
CA ASP A 130 11.88 -6.90 -12.03
C ASP A 130 12.60 -7.39 -10.75
N ASN A 131 11.94 -8.24 -9.95
CA ASN A 131 12.41 -8.70 -8.63
C ASN A 131 12.45 -10.24 -8.47
N SER A 132 12.42 -10.98 -9.59
CA SER A 132 12.60 -12.44 -9.62
C SER A 132 14.06 -12.87 -9.62
#